data_AF-A0A6G2V4J6-F1
#
_entry.id   AF-A0A6G2V4J6-F1
#
_cell.length_a   1.000
_cell.length_b   1.000
_cell.length_c   1.000
_cell.angle_alpha   90.00
_cell.angle_beta   90.00
_cell.angle_gamma   90.00
#
_symmetry.space_group_name_H-M   'P 1'
#
loop_
_entity.id
_entity.type
_entity.pdbx_description
1 polymer ?
#
loop_
_entity_poly.entity_id
_entity_poly.type
_entity_poly.pdbx_seq_one_letter_code
_entity_poly.pdbx_strand_id
1 'polypeptide(L)'
;LEDAVTDVVARHESLRTVFPAVDGVPHQRVLDADEARTGLPVHETTEAGLPALMAAARDRRFDLATDLPLRADLFALAPDEHVLHLVLHHIAGDGWSL
;
A
#
# COMPACT_ATOMS: atom_id res chain seq x y z
N LEU A 1 -3.73 5.95 12.86
CA LEU A 1 -3.65 6.03 11.39
C LEU A 1 -3.56 4.65 10.78
N GLU A 2 -2.68 3.78 11.27
CA GLU A 2 -2.57 2.38 10.81
C GLU A 2 -3.92 1.63 10.82
N ASP A 3 -4.69 1.70 11.91
CA ASP A 3 -6.02 1.07 11.97
C ASP A 3 -6.97 1.62 10.89
N ALA A 4 -6.94 2.93 10.63
CA ALA A 4 -7.79 3.54 9.60
C ALA A 4 -7.39 3.09 8.18
N VAL A 5 -6.10 2.92 7.91
CA VAL A 5 -5.62 2.38 6.63
C VAL A 5 -6.03 0.90 6.50
N THR A 6 -5.93 0.13 7.58
CA THR A 6 -6.39 -1.26 7.64
C THR A 6 -7.90 -1.35 7.41
N ASP A 7 -8.70 -0.47 8.00
CA ASP A 7 -10.15 -0.43 7.82
C ASP A 7 -10.53 -0.13 6.35
N VAL A 8 -9.80 0.76 5.68
CA VAL A 8 -10.01 1.05 4.25
C VAL A 8 -9.69 -0.19 3.41
N VAL A 9 -8.56 -0.86 3.65
CA VAL A 9 -8.21 -2.10 2.93
C VAL A 9 -9.23 -3.22 3.18
N ALA A 10 -9.65 -3.41 4.43
CA ALA A 10 -10.66 -4.39 4.81
C ALA A 10 -12.00 -4.12 4.13
N ARG A 11 -12.41 -2.85 4.05
CA ARG A 11 -13.69 -2.41 3.46
C ARG A 11 -13.76 -2.63 1.94
N HIS A 12 -12.65 -2.49 1.22
CA HIS A 12 -12.64 -2.49 -0.23
C HIS A 12 -12.00 -3.77 -0.79
N GLU A 13 -12.82 -4.65 -1.40
CA GLU A 13 -12.33 -5.94 -1.93
C GLU A 13 -11.18 -5.79 -2.92
N SER A 14 -11.21 -4.74 -3.76
CA SER A 14 -10.13 -4.44 -4.71
C SER A 14 -8.78 -4.21 -4.03
N LEU A 15 -8.77 -3.62 -2.82
CA LEU A 15 -7.55 -3.36 -2.05
C LEU A 15 -7.04 -4.59 -1.28
N ARG A 16 -7.84 -5.65 -1.18
CA ARG A 16 -7.47 -6.95 -0.60
C ARG A 16 -7.45 -8.10 -1.60
N THR A 17 -7.33 -7.78 -2.89
CA THR A 17 -7.25 -8.77 -3.97
C THR A 17 -5.81 -9.02 -4.38
N VAL A 18 -5.38 -10.29 -4.38
CA VAL A 18 -4.13 -10.75 -4.97
C VAL A 18 -4.39 -11.55 -6.26
N PHE A 19 -3.36 -11.76 -7.06
CA PHE A 19 -3.43 -12.31 -8.41
C PHE A 19 -2.49 -13.52 -8.62
N PRO A 20 -2.61 -14.60 -7.83
CA PRO A 20 -1.79 -15.80 -8.01
C PRO A 20 -2.10 -16.49 -9.34
N ALA A 21 -1.11 -17.18 -9.88
CA ALA A 21 -1.28 -18.04 -11.04
C ALA A 21 -1.51 -19.49 -10.61
N VAL A 22 -2.54 -20.13 -11.17
CA VAL A 22 -2.79 -21.58 -11.07
C VAL A 22 -2.66 -22.15 -12.47
N ASP A 23 -1.79 -23.15 -12.63
CA ASP A 23 -1.46 -23.74 -13.94
C ASP A 23 -1.05 -22.69 -15.00
N GLY A 24 -0.36 -21.64 -14.57
CA GLY A 24 0.11 -20.54 -15.43
C GLY A 24 -0.95 -19.49 -15.78
N VAL A 25 -2.18 -19.62 -15.25
CA VAL A 25 -3.27 -18.67 -15.50
C VAL A 25 -3.50 -17.80 -14.26
N PRO A 26 -3.35 -16.47 -14.35
CA PRO A 26 -3.63 -15.57 -13.22
C PRO A 26 -5.13 -15.51 -12.95
N HIS A 27 -5.50 -15.52 -11.67
CA HIS A 27 -6.88 -15.31 -11.22
C HIS A 27 -6.92 -14.37 -10.03
N GLN A 28 -8.06 -13.70 -9.84
CA GLN A 28 -8.27 -12.85 -8.67
C GLN A 28 -8.61 -13.72 -7.47
N ARG A 29 -7.89 -13.52 -6.37
CA ARG A 29 -8.22 -14.06 -5.06
C ARG A 29 -8.41 -12.91 -4.09
N VAL A 30 -9.65 -12.68 -3.70
CA VAL A 30 -9.99 -11.73 -2.64
C VAL A 30 -9.64 -12.39 -1.31
N LEU A 31 -8.73 -11.80 -0.54
CA LEU A 31 -8.31 -12.27 0.79
C LEU A 31 -9.36 -11.91 1.82
N ASP A 32 -9.53 -12.69 2.89
CA ASP A 32 -10.42 -12.28 3.98
C ASP A 32 -9.88 -11.02 4.69
N ALA A 33 -10.77 -10.25 5.31
CA ALA A 33 -10.41 -8.94 5.87
C ALA A 33 -9.36 -9.03 7.00
N ASP A 34 -9.35 -10.14 7.74
CA ASP A 34 -8.38 -10.44 8.79
C ASP A 34 -7.01 -10.86 8.25
N GLU A 35 -6.96 -11.42 7.04
CA GLU A 35 -5.73 -11.74 6.31
C GLU A 35 -5.10 -10.49 5.65
N ALA A 36 -5.91 -9.50 5.29
CA ALA A 36 -5.51 -8.31 4.53
C ALA A 36 -4.99 -7.15 5.39
N ARG A 37 -4.15 -7.44 6.39
CA ARG A 37 -3.57 -6.41 7.26
C ARG A 37 -2.45 -5.65 6.55
N THR A 38 -2.59 -4.34 6.51
CA THR A 38 -1.60 -3.41 5.96
C THR A 38 -0.88 -2.73 7.12
N GLY A 39 0.45 -2.82 7.15
CA GLY A 39 1.25 -2.04 8.08
C GLY A 39 1.33 -0.56 7.71
N LEU A 40 1.76 0.27 8.65
CA LEU A 40 2.13 1.66 8.40
C LEU A 40 3.51 1.96 9.00
N PRO A 41 4.60 1.48 8.35
CA PRO A 41 5.95 1.80 8.80
C PRO A 41 6.17 3.31 8.86
N VAL A 42 6.79 3.76 9.96
CA VAL A 42 7.14 5.16 10.20
C VAL A 42 8.63 5.33 9.96
N HIS A 43 8.98 6.32 9.13
CA HIS A 43 10.36 6.65 8.79
C HIS A 43 10.65 8.09 9.17
N GLU A 44 11.64 8.31 10.03
CA GLU A 44 12.13 9.66 10.36
C GLU A 44 12.98 10.20 9.21
N THR A 45 12.73 11.43 8.77
CA THR A 45 13.49 12.10 7.71
C THR A 45 13.42 13.61 7.84
N THR A 46 14.21 14.34 7.07
CA THR A 46 14.03 15.78 6.86
C THR A 46 13.30 16.04 5.54
N GLU A 47 12.85 17.28 5.32
CA GLU A 47 12.33 17.72 4.02
C GLU A 47 13.28 17.39 2.85
N ALA A 48 14.59 17.53 3.07
CA ALA A 48 15.60 17.25 2.05
C ALA A 48 15.74 15.74 1.75
N GLY A 49 15.50 14.88 2.74
CA GLY A 49 15.55 13.42 2.59
C GLY A 49 14.27 12.81 2.04
N LEU A 50 13.13 13.49 2.21
CA LEU A 50 11.80 12.99 1.84
C LEU A 50 11.69 12.56 0.37
N PRO A 51 12.16 13.32 -0.65
CA PRO A 51 12.02 12.92 -2.04
C PRO A 51 12.70 11.57 -2.36
N ALA A 52 13.85 11.29 -1.75
CA ALA A 52 14.58 10.05 -1.98
C ALA A 52 13.84 8.84 -1.38
N LEU A 53 13.28 8.99 -0.17
CA LEU A 53 12.50 7.94 0.47
C LEU A 53 11.19 7.67 -0.27
N MET A 54 10.49 8.73 -0.70
CA MET A 54 9.27 8.59 -1.50
C MET A 54 9.54 7.92 -2.86
N ALA A 55 10.66 8.24 -3.51
CA ALA A 55 11.06 7.57 -4.75
C ALA A 55 11.33 6.08 -4.50
N ALA A 56 12.10 5.73 -3.46
CA ALA A 56 12.36 4.34 -3.11
C ALA A 56 11.08 3.55 -2.77
N ALA A 57 10.13 4.17 -2.05
CA ALA A 57 8.84 3.57 -1.74
C ALA A 57 7.99 3.32 -3.01
N ARG A 58 7.99 4.27 -3.97
CA ARG A 58 7.31 4.11 -5.28
C ARG A 58 7.95 3.03 -6.14
N ASP A 59 9.27 2.97 -6.19
CA ASP A 59 10.01 2.07 -7.08
C ASP A 59 10.01 0.61 -6.59
N ARG A 60 9.60 0.37 -5.33
CA ARG A 60 9.42 -0.99 -4.80
C ARG A 60 8.30 -1.69 -5.56
N ARG A 61 8.67 -2.69 -6.37
CA ARG A 61 7.74 -3.50 -7.18
C ARG A 61 6.76 -4.29 -6.33
N PHE A 62 5.53 -4.44 -6.81
CA PHE A 62 4.54 -5.35 -6.24
C PHE A 62 4.73 -6.74 -6.83
N ASP A 63 4.78 -7.76 -5.97
CA ASP A 63 4.50 -9.12 -6.38
C ASP A 63 3.00 -9.34 -6.34
N LEU A 64 2.33 -9.22 -7.50
CA LEU A 64 0.88 -9.33 -7.59
C LEU A 64 0.33 -10.67 -7.09
N ALA A 65 1.14 -11.73 -7.00
CA ALA A 65 0.68 -13.01 -6.49
C ALA A 65 0.44 -13.01 -4.97
N THR A 66 1.10 -12.11 -4.24
CA THR A 66 1.18 -12.15 -2.77
C THR A 66 0.97 -10.81 -2.09
N ASP A 67 1.35 -9.69 -2.73
CA ASP A 67 1.23 -8.36 -2.18
C ASP A 67 -0.19 -7.80 -2.31
N LEU A 68 -0.67 -7.16 -1.24
CA LEU A 68 -1.81 -6.25 -1.33
C LEU A 68 -1.48 -5.12 -2.33
N PRO A 69 -2.43 -4.71 -3.19
CA PRO A 69 -2.18 -3.69 -4.22
C PRO A 69 -2.12 -2.26 -3.67
N LEU A 70 -2.04 -2.09 -2.35
CA LEU A 70 -1.82 -0.82 -1.67
C LEU A 70 -0.69 -0.97 -0.63
N ARG A 71 0.21 0.00 -0.60
CA ARG A 71 1.18 0.17 0.49
C ARG A 71 1.10 1.58 1.05
N ALA A 72 1.33 1.69 2.36
CA ALA A 72 1.36 2.94 3.07
C ALA A 72 2.69 3.08 3.82
N ASP A 73 3.28 4.27 3.74
CA ASP A 73 4.44 4.68 4.52
C ASP A 73 4.13 6.03 5.18
N LEU A 74 4.57 6.23 6.42
CA LEU A 74 4.46 7.51 7.12
C LEU A 74 5.86 8.11 7.29
N PHE A 75 6.11 9.26 6.69
CA PHE A 75 7.36 10.00 6.89
C PHE A 75 7.17 11.06 7.96
N ALA A 76 7.92 10.98 9.06
CA ALA A 76 7.91 11.98 10.13
C ALA A 76 9.03 13.00 9.90
N LEU A 77 8.67 14.27 9.68
CA LEU A 77 9.61 15.37 9.44
C LEU A 77 9.92 16.15 10.72
N ALA A 78 8.92 16.26 11.60
CA ALA A 78 8.98 16.86 12.92
C ALA A 78 7.89 16.23 13.83
N PRO A 79 7.86 16.50 15.14
CA PRO A 79 6.86 15.90 16.05
C PRO A 79 5.39 16.11 15.65
N ASP A 80 5.09 17.18 14.92
CA ASP A 80 3.75 17.55 14.45
C ASP A 80 3.64 17.63 12.91
N GLU A 81 4.69 17.25 12.18
CA GLU A 81 4.72 17.31 10.71
C GLU A 81 5.02 15.94 10.10
N HIS A 82 4.06 15.43 9.33
CA HIS A 82 4.12 14.09 8.75
C HIS A 82 3.59 14.09 7.32
N VAL A 83 4.16 13.23 6.49
CA VAL A 83 3.69 12.94 5.13
C VAL A 83 3.24 11.49 5.05
N LEU A 84 1.94 11.26 4.85
CA LEU A 84 1.39 9.96 4.50
C LEU A 84 1.60 9.73 3.00
N HIS A 85 2.30 8.65 2.64
CA HIS A 85 2.54 8.28 1.27
C HIS A 85 1.85 6.95 0.97
N LEU A 86 0.88 7.00 0.05
CA LEU A 86 0.18 5.82 -0.47
C LEU A 86 0.72 5.47 -1.85
N VAL A 87 1.02 4.19 -2.07
CA VAL A 87 1.37 3.64 -3.38
C VAL A 87 0.34 2.58 -3.72
N LEU A 88 -0.47 2.86 -4.74
CA LEU A 88 -1.52 1.99 -5.24
C LEU A 88 -1.09 1.38 -6.57
N HIS A 89 -1.20 0.06 -6.71
CA HIS A 89 -1.07 -0.59 -8.00
C HIS A 89 -2.34 -0.33 -8.82
N HIS A 90 -2.18 0.19 -10.04
CA HIS A 90 -3.31 0.58 -10.92
C HIS A 90 -4.29 -0.56 -11.28
N ILE A 91 -3.93 -1.82 -10.98
CA ILE A 91 -4.81 -2.98 -11.14
C ILE A 91 -6.01 -2.93 -10.18
N ALA A 92 -5.89 -2.22 -9.06
CA ALA A 92 -6.89 -2.15 -8.00
C ALA A 92 -7.63 -0.82 -7.91
N GLY A 93 -7.20 0.20 -8.66
CA GLY A 93 -7.83 1.51 -8.72
C GLY A 93 -7.13 2.44 -9.70
N ASP A 94 -7.81 3.53 -10.04
CA ASP A 94 -7.33 4.53 -11.01
C ASP A 94 -7.16 5.91 -10.35
N GLY A 95 -6.81 6.93 -11.15
CA GLY A 95 -6.65 8.29 -10.65
C GLY A 95 -7.93 8.95 -10.13
N TRP A 96 -9.11 8.37 -10.36
CA TRP A 96 -10.38 8.83 -9.77
C TRP A 96 -10.65 8.23 -8.39
N SER A 97 -9.90 7.16 -8.06
CA SER A 97 -9.96 6.45 -6.79
C SER A 97 -9.01 7.04 -5.73
N LEU A 98 -8.19 8.03 -6.11
CA LEU A 98 -7.14 8.68 -5.31
C LEU A 98 -7.43 10.17 -5.10
#